data_AF-A0A8J4R5R7-F1
#
_entry.id   AF-A0A8J4R5R7-F1
#
_cell.length_a   1.000
_cell.length_b   1.000
_cell.length_c   1.000
_cell.angle_alpha   90.00
_cell.angle_beta   90.00
_cell.angle_gamma   90.00
#
_symmetry.space_group_name_H-M   'P 1'
#
loop_
_entity.id
_entity.type
_entity.pdbx_description
1 polymer ?
#
loop_
_entity_poly.entity_id
_entity_poly.type
_entity_poly.pdbx_seq_one_letter_code
_entity_poly.pdbx_strand_id
1 'polypeptide(L)'
;METELDNVSAGLTEWKGLLRDYWTRFSSYCDRANSVHIHQVENMLEKKFGDFLFDSLPDKSRTCPSCMEGDLIFKVSSFGAGYFIGCDQHPRCKYIAKTLYGDDDDVRISVLKFYYEEVPPQNNNVEKPKLLGINPVSSKKILLKSGPYRFYVQHGEDRKGFVPKRASVSHAKVILFR
;
A
#
# COMPACT_ATOMS: atom_id res chain seq x y z
N MET A 1 -3.22 -25.59 -24.67
CA MET A 1 -4.52 -25.02 -24.28
C MET A 1 -5.29 -24.54 -25.52
N GLU A 2 -4.90 -23.46 -26.20
CA GLU A 2 -5.65 -22.98 -27.39
C GLU A 2 -5.87 -24.07 -28.46
N THR A 3 -4.81 -24.73 -28.92
CA THR A 3 -4.91 -25.83 -29.91
C THR A 3 -5.77 -27.00 -29.44
N GLU A 4 -5.87 -27.24 -28.13
CA GLU A 4 -6.70 -28.32 -27.59
C GLU A 4 -8.19 -27.92 -27.58
N LEU A 5 -8.49 -26.63 -27.41
CA LEU A 5 -9.85 -26.07 -27.52
C LEU A 5 -10.35 -26.08 -28.98
N ASP A 6 -9.44 -25.83 -29.93
CA ASP A 6 -9.76 -25.95 -31.36
C ASP A 6 -10.18 -27.38 -31.72
N ASN A 7 -9.46 -28.39 -31.20
CA ASN A 7 -9.78 -29.79 -31.42
C ASN A 7 -11.15 -30.20 -30.84
N VAL A 8 -11.52 -29.64 -29.68
CA VAL A 8 -12.86 -29.84 -29.11
C VAL A 8 -13.93 -29.20 -30.01
N SER A 9 -13.68 -27.99 -30.51
CA SER A 9 -14.60 -27.28 -31.40
C SER A 9 -14.79 -27.98 -32.74
N ALA A 10 -13.72 -28.61 -33.26
CA ALA A 10 -13.74 -29.45 -34.44
C ALA A 10 -14.36 -30.85 -34.21
N GLY A 11 -14.74 -31.19 -32.98
CA GLY A 11 -15.30 -32.50 -32.61
C GLY A 11 -14.27 -33.64 -32.57
N LEU A 12 -12.98 -33.33 -32.63
CA LEU A 12 -11.87 -34.30 -32.62
C LEU A 12 -11.55 -34.81 -31.21
N THR A 13 -12.00 -34.12 -30.17
CA THR A 13 -11.70 -34.46 -28.77
C THR A 13 -12.91 -34.20 -27.88
N GLU A 14 -13.12 -35.05 -26.87
CA GLU A 14 -14.21 -34.88 -25.91
C GLU A 14 -13.84 -33.80 -24.87
N TRP A 15 -14.73 -32.81 -24.70
CA TRP A 15 -14.48 -31.65 -23.84
C TRP A 15 -14.33 -32.01 -22.35
N LYS A 16 -15.04 -33.02 -21.86
CA LYS A 16 -14.95 -33.42 -20.43
C LYS A 16 -13.61 -34.08 -20.13
N GLY A 17 -13.10 -34.91 -21.05
CA GLY A 17 -11.74 -35.46 -20.98
C GLY A 17 -10.69 -34.35 -20.89
N LEU A 18 -10.76 -33.37 -21.79
CA LEU A 18 -9.85 -32.21 -21.78
C LEU A 18 -9.86 -31.49 -20.42
N LEU A 19 -11.04 -31.16 -19.90
CA LEU A 19 -11.16 -30.43 -18.64
C LEU A 19 -10.62 -31.25 -17.45
N ARG A 20 -10.83 -32.57 -17.44
CA ARG A 20 -10.32 -33.44 -16.37
C ARG A 20 -8.79 -33.49 -16.38
N ASP A 21 -8.19 -33.60 -17.55
CA ASP A 21 -6.74 -33.61 -17.72
C ASP A 21 -6.13 -32.26 -17.32
N TYR A 22 -6.74 -31.16 -17.79
CA TYR A 22 -6.35 -29.81 -17.42
C TYR A 22 -6.43 -29.62 -15.89
N TRP A 23 -7.57 -29.96 -15.29
CA TRP A 23 -7.79 -29.78 -13.85
C TRP A 23 -6.78 -30.55 -13.01
N THR A 24 -6.47 -31.79 -13.40
CA THR A 24 -5.48 -32.63 -12.69
C THR A 24 -4.09 -31.99 -12.71
N ARG A 25 -3.66 -31.42 -13.85
CA ARG A 25 -2.37 -30.70 -13.95
C ARG A 25 -2.42 -29.40 -13.16
N PHE A 26 -3.47 -28.62 -13.32
CA PHE A 26 -3.65 -27.33 -12.66
C PHE A 26 -3.67 -27.46 -11.13
N SER A 27 -4.45 -28.40 -10.58
CA SER A 27 -4.52 -28.64 -9.14
C SER A 27 -3.15 -29.03 -8.59
N SER A 28 -2.42 -29.89 -9.30
CA SER A 28 -1.05 -30.26 -8.91
C SER A 28 -0.11 -29.05 -8.88
N TYR A 29 -0.23 -28.11 -9.83
CA TYR A 29 0.54 -26.87 -9.78
C TYR A 29 0.13 -25.97 -8.62
N CYS A 30 -1.16 -25.87 -8.30
CA CYS A 30 -1.65 -25.12 -7.13
C CYS A 30 -1.09 -25.71 -5.83
N ASP A 31 -1.13 -27.04 -5.66
CA ASP A 31 -0.59 -27.71 -4.47
C ASP A 31 0.91 -27.47 -4.32
N ARG A 32 1.65 -27.55 -5.42
CA ARG A 32 3.07 -27.23 -5.45
C ARG A 32 3.34 -25.78 -5.07
N ALA A 33 2.56 -24.84 -5.60
CA ALA A 33 2.72 -23.42 -5.28
C ALA A 33 2.39 -23.12 -3.82
N ASN A 34 1.35 -23.77 -3.28
CA ASN A 34 0.92 -23.62 -1.88
C ASN A 34 1.97 -24.11 -0.87
N SER A 35 2.80 -25.09 -1.25
CA SER A 35 3.89 -25.59 -0.40
C SER A 35 5.10 -24.65 -0.28
N VAL A 36 5.20 -23.60 -1.11
CA VAL A 36 6.34 -22.68 -1.11
C VAL A 36 6.18 -21.65 0.01
N HIS A 37 7.13 -21.62 0.95
CA HIS A 37 7.10 -20.66 2.05
C HIS A 37 7.50 -19.25 1.58
N ILE A 38 6.85 -18.21 2.11
CA ILE A 38 7.10 -16.81 1.70
C ILE A 38 8.58 -16.41 1.86
N HIS A 39 9.24 -16.85 2.93
CA HIS A 39 10.67 -16.61 3.14
C HIS A 39 11.57 -17.21 2.05
N GLN A 40 11.16 -18.32 1.43
CA GLN A 40 11.91 -18.89 0.32
C GLN A 40 11.84 -17.97 -0.90
N VAL A 41 10.68 -17.35 -1.12
CA VAL A 41 10.47 -16.38 -2.20
C VAL A 41 11.26 -15.11 -1.93
N GLU A 42 11.20 -14.58 -0.71
CA GLU A 42 11.98 -13.41 -0.27
C GLU A 42 13.48 -13.61 -0.52
N ASN A 43 14.04 -14.72 -0.03
CA ASN A 43 15.45 -15.05 -0.23
C ASN A 43 15.81 -15.23 -1.71
N MET A 44 14.94 -15.85 -2.50
CA MET A 44 15.16 -16.03 -3.94
C MET A 44 15.17 -14.69 -4.68
N LEU A 45 14.24 -13.80 -4.36
CA LEU A 45 14.16 -12.46 -4.93
C LEU A 45 15.37 -11.61 -4.52
N GLU A 46 15.73 -11.65 -3.24
CA GLU A 46 16.89 -10.93 -2.74
C GLU A 46 18.19 -11.42 -3.39
N LYS A 47 18.36 -12.72 -3.58
CA LYS A 47 19.53 -13.27 -4.28
C LYS A 47 19.58 -12.85 -5.75
N LYS A 48 18.42 -12.77 -6.41
CA LYS A 48 18.34 -12.49 -7.85
C LYS A 48 18.44 -10.99 -8.17
N PHE A 49 17.94 -10.14 -7.28
CA PHE A 49 17.81 -8.70 -7.50
C PHE A 49 18.57 -7.87 -6.45
N GLY A 50 19.42 -8.50 -5.64
CA GLY A 50 20.10 -7.87 -4.51
C GLY A 50 20.86 -6.61 -4.87
N ASP A 51 21.61 -6.63 -5.97
CA ASP A 51 22.35 -5.46 -6.43
C ASP A 51 21.40 -4.26 -6.60
N PHE A 52 20.36 -4.41 -7.41
CA PHE A 52 19.37 -3.35 -7.64
C PHE A 52 18.59 -2.93 -6.38
N LEU A 53 18.24 -3.89 -5.52
CA LEU A 53 17.47 -3.61 -4.31
C LEU A 53 18.26 -2.75 -3.32
N PHE A 54 19.56 -3.02 -3.16
CA PHE A 54 20.40 -2.41 -2.12
C PHE A 54 21.35 -1.33 -2.64
N ASP A 55 21.46 -1.12 -3.95
CA ASP A 55 22.31 -0.08 -4.57
C ASP A 55 21.99 1.34 -4.06
N SER A 56 20.72 1.60 -3.74
CA SER A 56 20.28 2.92 -3.25
C SER A 56 20.54 3.17 -1.76
N LEU A 57 21.15 2.23 -1.04
CA LEU A 57 21.46 2.43 0.38
C LEU A 57 22.66 3.37 0.57
N PRO A 58 22.58 4.34 1.50
CA PRO A 58 23.52 5.45 1.61
C PRO A 58 25.00 5.06 1.84
N ASP A 59 25.28 3.84 2.31
CA ASP A 59 26.66 3.35 2.52
C ASP A 59 26.93 1.98 1.88
N LYS A 60 25.99 1.46 1.05
CA LYS A 60 25.94 0.05 0.60
C LYS A 60 25.99 -1.01 1.74
N SER A 61 26.08 -0.56 2.99
CA SER A 61 25.97 -1.41 4.17
C SER A 61 24.52 -1.83 4.35
N ARG A 62 24.32 -3.12 4.62
CA ARG A 62 23.02 -3.68 4.98
C ARG A 62 22.72 -3.52 6.47
N THR A 63 23.63 -3.03 7.29
CA THR A 63 23.38 -2.88 8.73
C THR A 63 22.25 -1.88 8.99
N CYS A 64 21.30 -2.27 9.83
CA CYS A 64 20.17 -1.44 10.21
C CYS A 64 20.64 -0.22 11.04
N PRO A 65 20.35 1.02 10.61
CA PRO A 65 20.78 2.21 11.35
C PRO A 65 19.98 2.44 12.64
N SER A 66 18.84 1.77 12.82
CA SER A 66 17.99 1.94 14.00
C SER A 66 18.42 1.09 15.20
N CYS A 67 18.91 -0.13 14.97
CA CYS A 67 19.34 -1.03 16.06
C CYS A 67 20.82 -1.36 16.02
N MET A 68 21.52 -1.10 14.92
CA MET A 68 22.95 -1.43 14.69
C MET A 68 23.33 -2.91 14.85
N GLU A 69 22.38 -3.78 15.19
CA GLU A 69 22.58 -5.23 15.37
C GLU A 69 22.01 -6.05 14.21
N GLY A 70 20.91 -5.61 13.61
CA GLY A 70 20.22 -6.32 12.55
C GLY A 70 20.63 -5.89 11.15
N ASP A 71 20.26 -6.69 10.17
CA ASP A 71 20.48 -6.40 8.74
C ASP A 71 19.17 -6.04 8.02
N LEU A 72 19.29 -5.22 7.00
CA LEU A 72 18.23 -4.82 6.10
C LEU A 72 18.03 -5.92 5.04
N ILE A 73 16.83 -6.50 5.04
CA ILE A 73 16.43 -7.58 4.14
C ILE A 73 15.19 -7.21 3.35
N PHE A 74 15.00 -7.86 2.21
CA PHE A 74 13.79 -7.72 1.40
C PHE A 74 12.63 -8.47 2.05
N LYS A 75 11.49 -7.80 2.22
CA LYS A 75 10.29 -8.37 2.84
C LYS A 75 9.04 -8.11 2.00
N VAL A 76 8.13 -9.07 2.03
CA VAL A 76 6.78 -8.92 1.46
C VAL A 76 5.83 -8.46 2.57
N SER A 77 4.98 -7.47 2.27
CA SER A 77 3.95 -7.01 3.21
C SER A 77 2.96 -8.12 3.52
N SER A 78 2.73 -8.39 4.81
CA SER A 78 1.72 -9.36 5.26
C SER A 78 0.29 -8.97 4.89
N PHE A 79 0.04 -7.68 4.62
CA PHE A 79 -1.26 -7.15 4.18
C PHE A 79 -1.48 -7.26 2.66
N GLY A 80 -0.58 -7.93 1.93
CA GLY A 80 -0.70 -8.18 0.50
C GLY A 80 -0.44 -6.96 -0.40
N ALA A 81 -0.29 -5.78 0.18
CA ALA A 81 0.05 -4.55 -0.55
C ALA A 81 1.55 -4.25 -0.39
N GLY A 82 2.34 -4.75 -1.34
CA GLY A 82 3.67 -4.24 -1.64
C GLY A 82 4.87 -4.94 -1.02
N TYR A 83 6.03 -4.40 -1.37
CA TYR A 83 7.36 -4.89 -1.01
C TYR A 83 8.17 -3.78 -0.35
N PHE A 84 9.04 -4.14 0.58
CA PHE A 84 9.88 -3.17 1.28
C PHE A 84 11.21 -3.78 1.74
N ILE A 85 12.16 -2.92 2.07
CA ILE A 85 13.43 -3.27 2.71
C ILE A 85 13.31 -2.88 4.19
N GLY A 86 13.47 -3.85 5.09
CA GLY A 86 13.32 -3.64 6.53
C GLY A 86 14.26 -4.52 7.35
N CYS A 87 14.36 -4.21 8.65
CA CYS A 87 15.26 -4.93 9.55
C CYS A 87 14.79 -6.38 9.79
N ASP A 88 15.72 -7.32 9.78
CA ASP A 88 15.53 -8.75 10.07
C ASP A 88 15.09 -9.02 11.52
N GLN A 89 15.49 -8.18 12.48
CA GLN A 89 15.16 -8.30 13.91
C GLN A 89 13.69 -7.97 14.27
N HIS A 90 12.75 -8.08 13.33
CA HIS A 90 11.32 -7.98 13.65
C HIS A 90 10.90 -9.14 14.57
N PRO A 91 10.10 -8.92 15.65
CA PRO A 91 9.37 -7.70 16.00
C PRO A 91 10.13 -6.68 16.87
N ARG A 92 11.37 -6.98 17.28
CA ARG A 92 12.18 -6.09 18.15
C ARG A 92 12.55 -4.79 17.46
N CYS A 93 12.86 -4.84 16.17
CA CYS A 93 13.10 -3.66 15.34
C CYS A 93 12.07 -3.57 14.22
N LYS A 94 11.37 -2.44 14.11
CA LYS A 94 10.35 -2.16 13.09
C LYS A 94 10.84 -1.18 12.02
N TYR A 95 12.15 -1.02 11.88
CA TYR A 95 12.74 -0.09 10.92
C TYR A 95 12.49 -0.55 9.47
N ILE A 96 12.05 0.39 8.63
CA ILE A 96 11.83 0.22 7.19
C ILE A 96 12.69 1.25 6.47
N ALA A 97 13.63 0.78 5.65
CA ALA A 97 14.55 1.63 4.90
C ALA A 97 13.90 2.19 3.63
N LYS A 98 13.12 1.37 2.93
CA LYS A 98 12.56 1.71 1.62
C LYS A 98 11.29 0.90 1.33
N THR A 99 10.28 1.54 0.79
CA THR A 99 9.09 0.89 0.19
C THR A 99 9.24 0.86 -1.33
N LEU A 100 8.80 -0.23 -1.97
CA LEU A 100 8.95 -0.47 -3.41
C LEU A 100 7.61 -0.51 -4.15
N TYR A 101 6.54 0.01 -3.54
CA TYR A 101 5.20 0.10 -4.14
C TYR A 101 4.55 1.46 -3.85
N GLY A 102 3.72 1.93 -4.79
CA GLY A 102 3.06 3.24 -4.77
C GLY A 102 3.56 4.10 -5.93
N ASP A 103 2.65 4.51 -6.82
CA ASP A 103 2.91 5.60 -7.77
C ASP A 103 2.93 6.93 -7.00
N ASP A 104 3.81 7.81 -7.45
CA ASP A 104 4.02 9.22 -7.06
C ASP A 104 5.31 9.49 -6.29
N ASP A 105 6.02 10.49 -6.83
CA ASP A 105 7.35 11.08 -6.57
C ASP A 105 7.78 11.39 -5.12
N ASP A 106 7.11 10.85 -4.10
CA ASP A 106 7.57 10.87 -2.72
C ASP A 106 8.29 9.55 -2.39
N VAL A 107 9.45 9.30 -3.05
CA VAL A 107 10.53 8.51 -2.44
C VAL A 107 11.15 9.34 -1.30
N ARG A 108 10.32 9.79 -0.37
CA ARG A 108 10.79 10.30 0.91
C ARG A 108 11.01 9.06 1.74
N ILE A 109 12.29 8.76 1.97
CA ILE A 109 12.78 8.00 3.11
C ILE A 109 11.87 8.31 4.32
N SER A 110 10.88 7.46 4.57
CA SER A 110 9.89 7.62 5.62
C SER A 110 10.49 7.13 6.95
N VAL A 111 11.74 7.51 7.22
CA VAL A 111 12.43 7.31 8.49
C VAL A 111 11.73 8.11 9.62
N LEU A 112 10.74 8.95 9.30
CA LEU A 112 10.15 9.90 10.24
C LEU A 112 8.71 9.63 10.71
N LYS A 113 8.08 8.47 10.44
CA LYS A 113 6.70 8.23 10.93
C LYS A 113 6.46 7.03 11.85
N PHE A 114 7.47 6.21 12.12
CA PHE A 114 7.32 5.03 12.99
C PHE A 114 7.95 5.17 14.39
N TYR A 115 8.72 6.24 14.65
CA TYR A 115 9.25 6.53 15.98
C TYR A 115 8.31 7.55 16.68
N TYR A 116 7.59 7.06 17.69
CA TYR A 116 6.54 7.70 18.52
C TYR A 116 5.11 7.73 17.96
N GLU A 117 4.40 6.61 18.09
CA GLU A 117 3.18 6.46 18.93
C GLU A 117 2.59 5.05 18.69
N GLU A 118 2.44 4.26 19.76
CA GLU A 118 1.62 3.06 19.74
C GLU A 118 0.16 3.45 19.52
N VAL A 119 -0.36 3.25 18.30
CA VAL A 119 -1.80 3.26 18.06
C VAL A 119 -2.16 1.98 17.33
N PRO A 120 -3.09 1.16 17.88
CA PRO A 120 -3.56 -0.04 17.20
C PRO A 120 -4.20 0.32 15.84
N PRO A 121 -4.26 -0.61 14.88
CA PRO A 121 -4.74 -0.32 13.52
C PRO A 121 -6.23 0.00 13.56
N GLN A 122 -6.57 1.27 13.72
CA GLN A 122 -7.88 1.80 13.43
C GLN A 122 -7.82 2.34 12.01
N ASN A 123 -8.40 1.54 11.11
CA ASN A 123 -8.75 1.91 9.75
C ASN A 123 -9.59 3.20 9.77
N ASN A 124 -8.91 4.35 9.69
CA ASN A 124 -9.52 5.66 9.52
C ASN A 124 -8.51 6.53 8.76
N ASN A 125 -8.59 6.49 7.43
CA ASN A 125 -8.05 7.53 6.54
C ASN A 125 -8.77 8.88 6.81
N VAL A 126 -8.61 9.43 8.00
CA VAL A 126 -9.03 10.79 8.33
C VAL A 126 -7.76 11.61 8.45
N GLU A 127 -7.32 12.11 7.30
CA GLU A 127 -6.33 13.18 7.26
C GLU A 127 -6.82 14.33 8.15
N LYS A 128 -5.95 14.74 9.09
CA LYS A 128 -6.29 15.77 10.08
C LYS A 128 -6.76 17.04 9.37
N PRO A 129 -7.88 17.66 9.78
CA PRO A 129 -8.41 18.87 9.12
C PRO A 129 -7.34 19.97 9.02
N LYS A 130 -7.03 20.42 7.80
CA LYS A 130 -6.09 21.52 7.57
C LYS A 130 -6.83 22.85 7.63
N LEU A 131 -6.39 23.76 8.49
CA LEU A 131 -6.95 25.12 8.57
C LEU A 131 -6.50 25.94 7.35
N LEU A 132 -7.45 26.42 6.55
CA LEU A 132 -7.16 27.26 5.37
C LEU A 132 -7.19 28.76 5.72
N GLY A 133 -8.01 29.16 6.69
CA GLY A 133 -8.13 30.55 7.10
C GLY A 133 -9.39 30.83 7.92
N ILE A 134 -9.64 32.11 8.17
CA ILE A 134 -10.82 32.61 8.88
C ILE A 134 -11.58 33.49 7.92
N ASN A 135 -12.89 33.28 7.80
CA ASN A 135 -13.73 34.14 6.97
C ASN A 135 -13.85 35.53 7.66
N PRO A 136 -13.51 36.64 6.98
CA PRO A 136 -13.43 37.97 7.58
C PRO A 136 -14.80 38.53 8.03
N VAL A 137 -15.90 38.08 7.42
CA VAL A 137 -17.26 38.57 7.72
C VAL A 137 -17.91 37.80 8.86
N SER A 138 -17.59 36.50 9.00
CA SER A 138 -18.27 35.61 9.95
C SER A 138 -17.38 35.12 11.09
N SER A 139 -16.09 35.46 11.10
CA SER A 139 -15.06 34.99 12.06
C SER A 139 -15.01 33.47 12.26
N LYS A 140 -15.59 32.69 11.32
CA LYS A 140 -15.61 31.23 11.35
C LYS A 140 -14.42 30.66 10.57
N LYS A 141 -13.85 29.57 11.09
CA LYS A 141 -12.73 28.85 10.47
C LYS A 141 -13.17 28.16 9.17
N ILE A 142 -12.30 28.16 8.17
CA ILE A 142 -12.44 27.41 6.93
C ILE A 142 -11.48 26.23 6.99
N LEU A 143 -12.01 25.02 6.96
CA LEU A 143 -11.28 23.77 7.16
C LEU A 143 -11.28 22.93 5.89
N LEU A 144 -10.13 22.39 5.49
CA LEU A 144 -10.01 21.37 4.47
C LEU A 144 -10.03 19.99 5.15
N LYS A 145 -10.95 19.12 4.73
CA LYS A 145 -11.14 17.78 5.30
C LYS A 145 -11.14 16.72 4.19
N SER A 146 -10.65 15.53 4.49
CA SER A 146 -10.82 14.36 3.63
C SER A 146 -12.15 13.66 3.95
N GLY A 147 -12.85 13.19 2.91
CA GLY A 147 -14.08 12.42 3.05
C GLY A 147 -14.10 11.25 2.06
N PRO A 148 -15.11 10.37 2.15
CA PRO A 148 -15.19 9.17 1.30
C PRO A 148 -15.26 9.47 -0.19
N TYR A 149 -15.65 10.70 -0.58
CA TYR A 149 -15.84 11.14 -1.96
C TYR A 149 -14.78 12.14 -2.45
N ARG A 150 -13.61 12.25 -1.78
CA ARG A 150 -12.49 13.24 -1.97
C ARG A 150 -12.52 14.42 -0.97
N PHE A 151 -11.54 15.31 -1.11
CA PHE A 151 -11.36 16.51 -0.29
C PHE A 151 -12.53 17.50 -0.40
N TYR A 152 -12.93 18.06 0.72
CA TYR A 152 -13.96 19.10 0.81
C TYR A 152 -13.56 20.22 1.77
N VAL A 153 -14.06 21.42 1.49
CA VAL A 153 -13.91 22.60 2.35
C VAL A 153 -15.17 22.75 3.21
N GLN A 154 -14.97 23.01 4.50
CA GLN A 154 -16.02 23.20 5.50
C GLN A 154 -15.93 24.59 6.12
N HIS A 155 -17.07 25.27 6.25
CA HIS A 155 -17.20 26.55 6.96
C HIS A 155 -17.69 26.32 8.40
N GLY A 156 -16.79 26.53 9.36
CA GLY A 156 -17.01 26.28 10.78
C GLY A 156 -16.61 24.88 11.24
N GLU A 157 -16.53 24.71 12.56
CA GLU A 157 -16.25 23.41 13.20
C GLU A 157 -17.52 22.56 13.30
N ASP A 158 -17.37 21.24 13.36
CA ASP A 158 -18.50 20.35 13.63
C ASP A 158 -18.97 20.55 15.08
N ARG A 159 -20.27 20.85 15.25
CA ARG A 159 -20.91 21.00 16.55
C ARG A 159 -22.11 20.06 16.62
N LYS A 160 -22.36 19.45 17.79
CA LYS A 160 -23.51 18.56 17.98
C LYS A 160 -24.80 19.31 17.62
N GLY A 161 -25.59 18.76 16.68
CA GLY A 161 -26.86 19.33 16.22
C GLY A 161 -26.75 20.40 15.12
N PHE A 162 -25.55 20.73 14.64
CA PHE A 162 -25.38 21.69 13.54
C PHE A 162 -24.60 21.06 12.38
N VAL A 163 -25.20 21.07 11.19
CA VAL A 163 -24.54 20.62 9.95
C VAL A 163 -23.87 21.84 9.30
N PRO A 164 -22.53 21.94 9.33
CA PRO A 164 -21.82 23.08 8.74
C PRO A 164 -21.90 23.06 7.21
N LYS A 165 -21.76 24.24 6.58
CA LYS A 165 -21.75 24.35 5.12
C LYS A 165 -20.47 23.70 4.57
N ARG A 166 -20.62 22.85 3.55
CA ARG A 166 -19.52 22.08 2.92
C ARG A 166 -19.55 22.25 1.41
N ALA A 167 -18.39 22.21 0.77
CA ALA A 167 -18.27 22.20 -0.69
C ALA A 167 -17.06 21.36 -1.14
N SER A 168 -17.21 20.66 -2.26
CA SER A 168 -16.10 19.91 -2.86
C SER A 168 -15.01 20.87 -3.35
N VAL A 169 -13.73 20.49 -3.21
CA VAL A 169 -12.59 21.31 -3.66
C VAL A 169 -12.66 21.60 -5.17
N SER A 170 -13.20 20.68 -5.98
CA SER A 170 -13.39 20.90 -7.42
C SER A 170 -14.34 22.05 -7.76
N HIS A 171 -15.25 22.39 -6.86
CA HIS A 171 -16.25 23.47 -7.02
C HIS A 171 -15.93 24.71 -6.17
N ALA A 172 -14.78 24.74 -5.47
CA ALA A 172 -14.45 25.76 -4.48
C ALA A 172 -14.08 27.14 -5.06
N LYS A 173 -14.31 27.41 -6.35
CA LYS A 173 -14.12 28.74 -6.95
C LYS A 173 -15.17 29.78 -6.49
N VAL A 174 -16.25 29.40 -5.79
CA VAL A 174 -17.44 30.29 -5.66
C VAL A 174 -17.83 30.65 -4.23
N ILE A 175 -17.26 30.06 -3.18
CA ILE A 175 -17.80 30.23 -1.80
C ILE A 175 -16.97 31.19 -0.92
N LEU A 176 -15.84 31.71 -1.40
CA LEU A 176 -14.95 32.56 -0.59
C LEU A 176 -15.13 34.07 -0.77
N PHE A 177 -16.03 34.53 -1.66
CA PHE A 177 -16.24 35.96 -1.94
C PHE A 177 -17.72 36.36 -2.09
N ARG A 178 -18.59 35.86 -1.21
CA ARG A 178 -19.88 36.49 -0.93
C ARG A 178 -20.17 36.49 0.56
#